data_AF-A0A955S0D0-F1
#
_entry.id   AF-A0A955S0D0-F1
#
_cell.length_a   1.000
_cell.length_b   1.000
_cell.length_c   1.000
_cell.angle_alpha   90.00
_cell.angle_beta   90.00
_cell.angle_gamma   90.00
#
_symmetry.space_group_name_H-M   'P 1'
#
loop_
_entity.id
_entity.type
_entity.pdbx_description
1 polymer ?
#
loop_
_entity_poly.entity_id
_entity_poly.type
_entity_poly.pdbx_seq_one_letter_code
_entity_poly.pdbx_strand_id
1 'polypeptide(L)' 'MKDTIKKTILMVAKYIGLFYLAKLSYRNRIRILCYHGFSLKNEEKFVPGLFIKPDIFEQRMRFLKDKGYNVIS' A
#
# COMPACT_ATOMS: atom_id res chain seq x y z
N MET A 1 2.21 19.79 -18.56
CA MET A 1 1.79 18.98 -19.73
C MET A 1 2.15 17.50 -19.61
N LYS A 2 3.40 17.13 -19.27
CA LYS A 2 3.81 15.72 -19.05
C LYS A 2 2.98 15.00 -17.98
N ASP A 3 2.65 15.68 -16.87
CA ASP A 3 1.86 15.08 -15.79
C ASP A 3 0.40 14.84 -16.18
N THR A 4 -0.15 15.69 -17.06
CA THR A 4 -1.51 15.53 -17.58
C THR A 4 -1.61 14.27 -18.44
N ILE A 5 -0.65 14.04 -19.34
CA ILE A 5 -0.62 12.83 -20.19
C ILE A 5 -0.51 11.56 -19.32
N LYS A 6 0.38 11.54 -18.33
CA LYS A 6 0.51 10.41 -17.39
C LYS A 6 -0.80 10.13 -16.64
N LYS A 7 -1.47 11.18 -16.15
CA LYS A 7 -2.77 11.06 -15.47
C LYS A 7 -3.84 10.53 -16.43
N THR A 8 -3.89 11.02 -17.67
CA THR A 8 -4.85 10.53 -18.66
C THR A 8 -4.64 9.05 -18.95
N ILE A 9 -3.40 8.61 -19.20
CA ILE A 9 -3.07 7.20 -19.43
C ILE A 9 -3.48 6.36 -18.20
N LEU A 10 -3.16 6.82 -16.99
CA LEU A 10 -3.53 6.14 -15.75
C LEU A 10 -5.04 5.97 -15.62
N MET A 11 -5.81 7.03 -15.92
CA MET A 11 -7.27 7.00 -15.85
C MET A 11 -7.87 6.09 -16.91
N VAL A 12 -7.36 6.13 -18.15
CA VAL A 12 -7.76 5.18 -19.21
C VAL A 12 -7.50 3.75 -18.76
N ALA A 13 -6.30 3.44 -18.28
CA ALA A 13 -5.95 2.11 -17.75
C ALA A 13 -6.87 1.67 -16.61
N LYS A 14 -7.29 2.60 -15.74
CA LYS A 14 -8.28 2.34 -14.69
C LYS A 14 -9.65 1.99 -15.25
N TYR A 15 -10.16 2.76 -16.21
CA TYR A 15 -11.50 2.56 -16.77
C TYR A 15 -11.61 1.33 -17.67
N ILE A 16 -10.56 0.97 -18.41
CA ILE A 16 -10.54 -0.28 -19.20
C ILE A 16 -10.34 -1.53 -18.34
N GLY A 17 -10.23 -1.40 -17.01
CA GLY A 17 -10.16 -2.53 -16.09
C GLY A 17 -8.77 -3.17 -15.97
N LEU A 18 -7.69 -2.53 -16.43
CA LEU A 18 -6.34 -3.10 -16.36
C LEU A 18 -5.92 -3.40 -14.91
N PHE A 19 -6.31 -2.54 -13.96
CA PHE A 19 -6.06 -2.75 -12.53
C PHE A 19 -6.85 -3.92 -11.95
N TYR A 20 -8.06 -4.18 -12.46
CA TYR A 20 -8.85 -5.34 -12.06
C TYR A 20 -8.19 -6.64 -12.54
N LEU A 21 -7.73 -6.67 -13.80
CA LEU A 21 -6.98 -7.79 -14.36
C LEU A 21 -5.69 -8.05 -13.59
N ALA A 22 -4.92 -7.00 -13.28
CA ALA A 22 -3.72 -7.11 -12.47
C ALA A 22 -4.02 -7.67 -11.07
N LYS A 23 -5.08 -7.17 -10.40
CA LYS A 23 -5.53 -7.67 -9.11
C LYS A 23 -5.90 -9.16 -9.17
N LEU A 24 -6.61 -9.59 -10.22
CA LEU A 24 -7.00 -10.97 -10.40
C LEU A 24 -5.79 -11.88 -10.60
N SER A 25 -4.82 -11.46 -11.42
CA SER A 25 -3.57 -12.20 -11.67
C SER A 25 -2.68 -12.33 -10.42
N TYR A 26 -2.72 -11.34 -9.51
CA TYR A 26 -1.90 -11.30 -8.29
C TYR A 26 -2.64 -11.72 -7.00
N ARG A 27 -3.89 -12.20 -7.07
CA ARG A 27 -4.69 -12.44 -5.86
C ARG A 27 -4.10 -13.52 -4.93
N ASN A 28 -3.54 -14.60 -5.50
CA ASN A 28 -3.03 -15.77 -4.77
C ASN A 28 -1.51 -15.74 -4.55
N ARG A 29 -0.89 -14.55 -4.61
CA ARG A 29 0.54 -14.38 -4.34
C ARG A 29 0.75 -13.87 -2.92
N ILE A 30 1.85 -14.30 -2.30
CA ILE A 30 2.31 -13.79 -1.01
C ILE A 30 2.61 -12.30 -1.15
N ARG A 31 2.25 -11.52 -0.13
CA ARG A 31 2.52 -10.08 -0.03
C ARG A 31 3.51 -9.86 1.11
N ILE A 32 4.68 -9.30 0.78
CA ILE A 32 5.70 -8.95 1.76
C ILE A 32 5.49 -7.48 2.13
N LEU A 33 5.22 -7.21 3.40
CA LEU A 33 5.02 -5.86 3.92
C LEU A 33 6.34 -5.36 4.52
N CYS A 34 7.00 -4.43 3.82
CA CYS A 34 8.27 -3.86 4.26
C CYS A 34 8.03 -2.63 5.14
N TYR A 35 8.13 -2.81 6.46
CA TYR A 35 8.20 -1.72 7.43
C TYR A 35 9.65 -1.53 7.87
N HIS A 36 10.08 -0.28 8.13
CA HIS A 36 11.45 0.01 8.57
C HIS A 36 11.46 0.40 10.06
N GLY A 37 11.04 1.63 10.40
CA GLY A 37 11.09 2.15 11.76
C GLY A 37 9.73 2.59 12.29
N PHE A 38 9.56 2.55 13.61
CA PHE A 38 8.45 3.20 14.30
C PHE A 38 8.86 4.60 14.70
N SER A 39 8.00 5.59 14.43
CA SER A 39 8.22 6.93 14.96
C SER A 39 7.90 6.97 16.45
N LEU A 40 8.84 7.54 17.22
CA LEU A 40 8.70 7.76 18.66
C LEU A 40 8.30 9.21 18.98
N LYS A 41 8.70 10.15 18.12
CA LYS A 41 8.39 11.57 18.28
C LYS A 41 7.67 12.13 17.06
N ASN A 42 8.39 12.29 15.96
CA ASN A 42 7.89 12.86 14.70
C ASN A 42 8.78 12.46 13.50
N GLU A 43 9.52 11.35 13.61
CA GLU A 43 10.43 10.86 12.57
C GLU A 43 9.71 10.60 11.23
N GLU A 44 8.41 10.30 11.26
CA GLU A 44 7.58 10.16 10.05
C GLU A 44 7.41 11.47 9.26
N LYS A 45 7.59 12.63 9.91
CA LYS A 45 7.55 13.95 9.26
C LYS A 45 8.91 14.33 8.66
N PHE A 46 10.00 13.89 9.29
CA PHE A 46 11.36 14.24 8.86
C PHE A 46 11.87 13.30 7.76
N VAL A 47 11.56 12.00 7.85
CA VAL A 47 11.89 11.00 6.82
C VAL A 47 10.63 10.22 6.42
N PRO A 48 9.71 10.88 5.68
CA PRO A 48 8.47 10.25 5.26
C PRO A 48 8.77 9.03 4.39
N GLY A 49 8.22 7.88 4.78
CA GLY A 49 8.36 6.61 4.06
C GLY A 49 9.25 5.56 4.75
N LEU A 50 10.15 5.97 5.65
CA LEU A 50 10.91 5.03 6.49
C LEU A 50 10.21 4.80 7.83
N PHE A 51 9.70 5.86 8.44
CA PHE A 51 9.05 5.78 9.74
C PHE A 51 7.53 5.76 9.61
N ILE A 52 6.89 4.86 10.35
CA ILE A 52 5.45 4.78 10.50
C ILE A 52 5.07 5.08 11.96
N LYS A 53 3.94 5.76 12.17
CA LYS A 53 3.43 5.90 13.53
C LYS A 53 2.88 4.57 14.07
N PRO A 54 3.06 4.28 15.37
CA PRO A 54 2.55 3.06 15.98
C PRO A 54 1.04 2.86 15.80
N ASP A 55 0.23 3.91 15.91
CA ASP A 55 -1.23 3.87 15.75
C ASP A 55 -1.65 3.48 14.33
N ILE A 56 -0.94 4.00 13.32
CA ILE A 56 -1.19 3.63 11.91
C ILE A 56 -0.82 2.17 11.66
N PHE A 57 0.29 1.70 12.23
CA PHE A 57 0.68 0.30 12.11
C PHE A 57 -0.36 -0.62 12.76
N GLU A 58 -0.82 -0.28 13.95
CA GLU A 58 -1.87 -1.03 14.64
C GLU A 58 -3.15 -1.11 13.78
N GLN A 59 -3.60 0.01 13.22
CA GLN A 59 -4.76 0.04 12.32
C GLN A 59 -4.57 -0.89 11.11
N ARG A 60 -3.36 -0.94 10.54
CA ARG A 60 -3.04 -1.83 9.42
C ARG A 60 -3.04 -3.30 9.85
N MET A 61 -2.52 -3.63 11.03
CA MET A 61 -2.57 -5.00 11.55
C MET A 61 -4.01 -5.45 11.83
N ARG A 62 -4.85 -4.56 12.39
CA ARG A 62 -6.29 -4.80 12.55
C ARG A 62 -6.97 -5.05 11.21
N PHE A 63 -6.68 -4.24 10.18
CA PHE A 63 -7.21 -4.48 8.83
C PHE A 63 -6.84 -5.85 8.28
N LEU A 64 -5.60 -6.31 8.46
CA LEU A 64 -5.19 -7.65 8.01
C LEU A 64 -5.98 -8.74 8.72
N LYS A 65 -6.15 -8.61 10.04
CA LYS A 65 -6.94 -9.53 10.86
C LYS A 65 -8.41 -9.55 10.43
N ASP A 66 -9.04 -8.39 10.31
CA ASP A 66 -10.46 -8.24 9.99
C ASP A 66 -10.80 -8.75 8.58
N LYS A 67 -9.83 -8.72 7.66
CA LYS A 67 -9.96 -9.26 6.31
C LYS A 67 -9.53 -10.73 6.19
N GLY A 68 -9.14 -11.37 7.29
CA GLY A 68 -8.77 -12.79 7.32
C GLY A 68 -7.46 -13.10 6.59
N TYR A 69 -6.53 -12.14 6.51
CA TYR A 69 -5.20 -12.41 5.95
C TYR A 69 -4.41 -13.30 6.90
N ASN A 70 -3.79 -14.35 6.35
CA ASN A 70 -2.86 -15.20 7.08
C ASN A 70 -1.46 -14.56 7.09
N VAL A 71 -0.93 -14.25 8.28
CA VAL A 71 0.44 -13.75 8.47
C VAL A 71 1.35 -14.95 8.70
N ILE A 72 2.36 -15.10 7.84
CA ILE A 72 3.28 -16.23 7.83
C ILE A 72 4.69 -15.77 8.22
N SER A 73 5.47 -16.70 8.80
CA SER A 73 6.88 -16.52 9.21
C SER A 73 7.81 -17.44 8.43
#